data_AF-A0ABC9UBG9-F1
#
_entry.id   AF-A0ABC9UBG9-F1
#
_cell.length_a   1.000
_cell.length_b   1.000
_cell.length_c   1.000
_cell.angle_alpha   90.00
_cell.angle_beta   90.00
_cell.angle_gamma   90.00
#
_symmetry.space_group_name_H-M   'P 1'
#
loop_
_entity.id
_entity.type
_entity.pdbx_description
1 polymer ?
#
loop_
_entity_poly.entity_id
_entity_poly.type
_entity_poly.pdbx_seq_one_letter_code
_entity_poly.pdbx_strand_id
1 'polypeptide(L)'
;MKYIIVLLLYFPLALFAKSHTPEQLLQMINEKGAWHVVAQLYANDSDESEWWNHVIPEISKGNQKWLAVASALEPGVDASTAEDLKAALSEAIPHNPAGVLAILKDDKPLLTIEQVCAFANFPETEAESNKLYVDSIREMFKVNSPKGKKCLAVMIATVEHSVPFDKDI
;
A
#
# COMPACT_ATOMS: atom_id res chain seq x y z
N MET A 1 -4.98 -17.44 -62.69
CA MET A 1 -4.08 -16.56 -61.90
C MET A 1 -4.84 -15.26 -61.69
N LYS A 2 -5.17 -14.73 -60.51
CA LYS A 2 -4.55 -14.75 -59.17
C LYS A 2 -5.68 -14.46 -58.17
N TYR A 3 -5.82 -15.25 -57.11
CA TYR A 3 -6.63 -14.87 -55.95
C TYR A 3 -5.75 -14.02 -55.02
N ILE A 4 -6.13 -12.75 -54.80
CA ILE A 4 -5.48 -11.90 -53.81
C ILE A 4 -6.15 -12.21 -52.46
N ILE A 5 -5.45 -12.96 -51.62
CA ILE A 5 -5.81 -13.16 -50.22
C ILE A 5 -5.31 -11.93 -49.47
N VAL A 6 -6.21 -11.03 -49.08
CA VAL A 6 -5.89 -9.93 -48.16
C VAL A 6 -5.96 -10.49 -46.74
N LEU A 7 -4.78 -10.81 -46.18
CA LEU A 7 -4.64 -11.13 -44.76
C LEU A 7 -4.78 -9.84 -43.96
N LEU A 8 -5.98 -9.60 -43.42
CA LEU A 8 -6.24 -8.57 -42.42
C LEU A 8 -5.57 -9.01 -41.09
N LEU A 9 -4.34 -8.54 -40.87
CA LEU A 9 -3.66 -8.62 -39.58
C LEU A 9 -4.40 -7.72 -38.59
N TYR A 10 -5.30 -8.32 -37.82
CA TYR A 10 -5.85 -7.71 -36.60
C TYR A 10 -4.71 -7.58 -35.59
N PHE A 11 -4.10 -6.39 -35.50
CA PHE A 11 -3.29 -6.03 -34.35
C PHE A 11 -4.26 -5.76 -33.19
N PRO A 12 -4.26 -6.56 -32.10
CA PRO A 12 -5.04 -6.20 -30.93
C PRO A 12 -4.41 -4.94 -30.34
N LEU A 13 -5.11 -3.81 -30.44
CA LEU A 13 -4.85 -2.65 -29.60
C LEU A 13 -5.21 -3.08 -28.18
N ALA A 14 -4.22 -3.56 -27.43
CA ALA A 14 -4.33 -3.67 -25.99
C ALA A 14 -4.53 -2.26 -25.44
N LEU A 15 -5.78 -1.89 -25.16
CA LEU A 15 -6.12 -0.75 -24.32
C LEU A 15 -5.67 -1.11 -22.90
N PHE A 16 -4.42 -0.78 -22.58
CA PHE A 16 -4.02 -0.77 -21.18
C PHE A 16 -4.83 0.33 -20.48
N ALA A 17 -5.67 -0.07 -19.52
CA ALA A 17 -6.29 0.89 -18.63
C ALA A 17 -5.17 1.70 -17.97
N LYS A 18 -5.14 2.99 -18.23
CA LYS A 18 -4.07 3.87 -17.73
C LYS A 18 -4.35 4.13 -16.25
N SER A 19 -3.58 3.52 -15.37
CA SER A 19 -3.64 3.80 -13.93
C SER A 19 -3.29 5.26 -13.63
N HIS A 20 -3.92 5.82 -12.60
CA HIS A 20 -3.77 7.21 -12.18
C HIS A 20 -2.43 7.43 -11.50
N THR A 21 -1.79 8.57 -11.81
CA THR A 21 -0.60 9.02 -11.07
C THR A 21 -0.98 9.57 -9.68
N PRO A 22 0.00 9.71 -8.75
CA PRO A 22 -0.26 10.33 -7.46
C PRO A 22 -0.95 11.69 -7.54
N GLU A 23 -0.52 12.54 -8.47
CA GLU A 23 -1.07 13.88 -8.65
C GLU A 23 -2.53 13.84 -9.10
N GLN A 24 -2.87 12.91 -9.99
CA GLN A 24 -4.24 12.72 -10.46
C GLN A 24 -5.14 12.22 -9.33
N LEU A 25 -4.66 11.27 -8.51
CA LEU A 25 -5.40 10.77 -7.35
C LEU A 25 -5.62 11.86 -6.30
N LEU A 26 -4.59 12.63 -5.97
CA LEU A 26 -4.71 13.76 -5.04
C LEU A 26 -5.71 14.81 -5.54
N GLN A 27 -5.69 15.11 -6.84
CA GLN A 27 -6.68 16.00 -7.45
C GLN A 27 -8.09 15.42 -7.33
N MET A 28 -8.28 14.14 -7.67
CA MET A 28 -9.59 13.47 -7.55
C MET A 28 -10.10 13.46 -6.11
N ILE A 29 -9.24 13.20 -5.12
CA ILE A 29 -9.60 13.21 -3.70
C ILE A 29 -10.04 14.62 -3.28
N ASN A 30 -9.33 15.65 -3.73
CA ASN A 30 -9.68 17.03 -3.44
C ASN A 30 -11.01 17.44 -4.09
N GLU A 31 -11.32 16.95 -5.30
CA GLU A 31 -12.53 17.29 -6.03
C GLU A 31 -13.77 16.50 -5.57
N LYS A 32 -13.61 15.21 -5.26
CA LYS A 32 -14.71 14.27 -5.04
C LYS A 32 -14.79 13.72 -3.61
N GLY A 33 -13.75 13.93 -2.80
CA GLY A 33 -13.60 13.33 -1.48
C GLY A 33 -12.99 11.93 -1.51
N ALA A 34 -12.26 11.61 -0.44
CA ALA A 34 -11.52 10.35 -0.31
C ALA A 34 -12.42 9.11 -0.46
N TRP A 35 -13.58 9.10 0.20
CA TRP A 35 -14.50 7.95 0.16
C TRP A 35 -14.96 7.59 -1.26
N HIS A 36 -15.32 8.60 -2.06
CA HIS A 36 -15.74 8.36 -3.44
C HIS A 36 -14.60 7.85 -4.31
N VAL A 37 -13.37 8.35 -4.08
CA VAL A 37 -12.19 7.90 -4.81
C VAL A 37 -11.82 6.47 -4.43
N VAL A 38 -11.81 6.12 -3.14
CA VAL A 38 -11.58 4.73 -2.69
C VAL A 38 -12.62 3.80 -3.32
N ALA A 39 -13.91 4.13 -3.24
CA ALA A 39 -14.97 3.33 -3.84
C ALA A 39 -14.80 3.19 -5.37
N GLN A 40 -14.32 4.22 -6.07
CA GLN A 40 -14.03 4.16 -7.50
C GLN A 40 -12.82 3.27 -7.82
N LEU A 41 -11.74 3.35 -7.04
CA LEU A 41 -10.51 2.58 -7.25
C LEU A 41 -10.69 1.10 -6.91
N TYR A 42 -11.51 0.84 -5.89
CA TYR A 42 -11.88 -0.49 -5.43
C TYR A 42 -12.98 -1.12 -6.29
N ALA A 43 -13.74 -0.32 -7.04
CA ALA A 43 -14.76 -0.85 -7.94
C ALA A 43 -14.12 -1.84 -8.93
N ASN A 44 -14.73 -3.03 -9.01
CA ASN A 44 -14.29 -4.24 -9.70
C ASN A 44 -13.48 -5.17 -8.77
N ASP A 45 -14.13 -6.21 -8.28
CA ASP A 45 -13.58 -7.31 -7.45
C ASP A 45 -12.64 -8.26 -8.23
N SER A 46 -11.94 -7.77 -9.26
CA SER A 46 -11.17 -8.59 -10.21
C SER A 46 -9.75 -8.05 -10.47
N ASP A 47 -8.98 -8.76 -11.29
CA ASP A 47 -7.62 -8.45 -11.78
C ASP A 47 -7.44 -7.05 -12.45
N GLU A 48 -8.51 -6.26 -12.54
CA GLU A 48 -8.50 -4.90 -13.10
C GLU A 48 -8.65 -3.80 -12.05
N SER A 49 -8.87 -4.15 -10.77
CA SER A 49 -8.97 -3.17 -9.67
C SER A 49 -7.72 -2.32 -9.59
N GLU A 50 -7.86 -1.01 -9.75
CA GLU A 50 -6.71 -0.12 -9.64
C GLU A 50 -6.19 -0.05 -8.19
N TRP A 51 -7.07 -0.28 -7.22
CA TRP A 51 -6.72 -0.36 -5.81
C TRP A 51 -5.63 -1.41 -5.57
N TRP A 52 -5.89 -2.68 -5.92
CA TRP A 52 -4.94 -3.77 -5.69
C TRP A 52 -3.81 -3.83 -6.73
N ASN A 53 -4.07 -3.46 -7.98
CA ASN A 53 -3.07 -3.62 -9.05
C ASN A 53 -2.12 -2.41 -9.20
N HIS A 54 -2.44 -1.28 -8.57
CA HIS A 54 -1.63 -0.08 -8.72
C HIS A 54 -1.42 0.68 -7.41
N VAL A 55 -2.49 1.12 -6.76
CA VAL A 55 -2.41 2.06 -5.63
C VAL A 55 -1.70 1.44 -4.44
N ILE A 56 -2.15 0.26 -4.00
CA ILE A 56 -1.54 -0.47 -2.87
C ILE A 56 -0.08 -0.84 -3.16
N PRO A 57 0.27 -1.49 -4.30
CA PRO A 57 1.66 -1.80 -4.63
C PRO A 57 2.58 -0.57 -4.70
N GLU A 58 2.09 0.56 -5.18
CA GLU A 58 2.89 1.79 -5.26
C GLU A 58 3.10 2.45 -3.90
N ILE A 59 2.12 2.37 -2.99
CA ILE A 59 2.26 2.80 -1.60
C ILE A 59 3.31 1.94 -0.88
N SER A 60 3.27 0.60 -1.05
CA SER A 60 4.24 -0.34 -0.45
C SER A 60 5.70 -0.04 -0.84
N LYS A 61 5.94 0.63 -1.97
CA LYS A 61 7.30 1.03 -2.38
C LYS A 61 7.86 2.22 -1.58
N GLY A 62 7.04 2.87 -0.74
CA GLY A 62 7.47 3.98 0.12
C GLY A 62 7.80 5.28 -0.62
N ASN A 63 7.38 5.45 -1.88
CA ASN A 63 7.59 6.70 -2.60
C ASN A 63 6.83 7.85 -1.92
N GLN A 64 7.51 8.97 -1.69
CA GLN A 64 6.94 10.09 -0.91
C GLN A 64 5.62 10.64 -1.49
N LYS A 65 5.43 10.62 -2.82
CA LYS A 65 4.18 11.08 -3.44
C LYS A 65 3.04 10.10 -3.19
N TRP A 66 3.31 8.80 -3.23
CA TRP A 66 2.34 7.76 -2.91
C TRP A 66 2.02 7.71 -1.42
N LEU A 67 2.97 8.01 -0.53
CA LEU A 67 2.68 8.20 0.90
C LEU A 67 1.74 9.39 1.15
N ALA A 68 1.86 10.46 0.36
CA ALA A 68 0.89 11.57 0.43
C ALA A 68 -0.50 11.14 -0.03
N VAL A 69 -0.60 10.30 -1.08
CA VAL A 69 -1.87 9.68 -1.52
C VAL A 69 -2.46 8.83 -0.40
N ALA A 70 -1.67 7.94 0.23
CA ALA A 70 -2.12 7.11 1.35
C ALA A 70 -2.73 7.95 2.49
N SER A 71 -2.06 9.03 2.88
CA SER A 71 -2.59 9.95 3.89
C SER A 71 -3.89 10.64 3.48
N ALA A 72 -4.09 10.91 2.19
CA ALA A 72 -5.28 11.57 1.67
C ALA A 72 -6.45 10.59 1.48
N LEU A 73 -6.18 9.31 1.25
CA LEU A 73 -7.18 8.26 1.12
C LEU A 73 -7.77 7.82 2.46
N GLU A 74 -7.02 7.92 3.57
CA GLU A 74 -7.45 7.40 4.89
C GLU A 74 -8.88 7.81 5.32
N PRO A 75 -9.37 9.05 5.15
CA PRO A 75 -10.74 9.38 5.56
C PRO A 75 -11.82 8.64 4.75
N GLY A 76 -11.45 8.00 3.64
CA GLY A 76 -12.35 7.33 2.72
C GLY A 76 -12.32 5.81 2.75
N VAL A 77 -11.37 5.20 3.45
CA VAL A 77 -11.28 3.74 3.55
C VAL A 77 -12.28 3.19 4.57
N ASP A 78 -12.70 1.96 4.35
CA ASP A 78 -13.54 1.15 5.23
C ASP A 78 -12.87 -0.21 5.47
N ALA A 79 -13.44 -1.03 6.36
CA ALA A 79 -12.94 -2.35 6.77
C ALA A 79 -11.80 -2.94 5.92
N SER A 80 -12.09 -3.48 4.74
CA SER A 80 -11.10 -4.14 3.88
C SER A 80 -10.03 -3.18 3.34
N THR A 81 -10.43 -2.03 2.82
CA THR A 81 -9.50 -1.04 2.26
C THR A 81 -8.61 -0.40 3.33
N ALA A 82 -9.08 -0.36 4.58
CA ALA A 82 -8.28 0.08 5.72
C ALA A 82 -7.16 -0.92 6.04
N GLU A 83 -7.44 -2.22 5.97
CA GLU A 83 -6.43 -3.26 6.18
C GLU A 83 -5.37 -3.24 5.07
N ASP A 84 -5.79 -3.15 3.80
CA ASP A 84 -4.87 -3.03 2.66
C ASP A 84 -3.96 -1.80 2.79
N LEU A 85 -4.54 -0.65 3.16
CA LEU A 85 -3.78 0.59 3.29
C LEU A 85 -2.77 0.53 4.44
N LYS A 86 -3.15 -0.06 5.59
CA LYS A 86 -2.22 -0.30 6.69
C LYS A 86 -1.11 -1.25 6.26
N ALA A 87 -1.46 -2.32 5.56
CA ALA A 87 -0.49 -3.30 5.11
C ALA A 87 0.55 -2.69 4.16
N ALA A 88 0.09 -1.92 3.19
CA ALA A 88 0.97 -1.20 2.28
C ALA A 88 1.92 -0.24 3.03
N LEU A 89 1.43 0.43 4.06
CA LEU A 89 2.25 1.34 4.86
C LEU A 89 3.27 0.61 5.75
N SER A 90 2.92 -0.56 6.28
CA SER A 90 3.89 -1.43 6.98
C SER A 90 4.98 -1.91 6.01
N GLU A 91 4.61 -2.32 4.80
CA GLU A 91 5.54 -2.74 3.74
C GLU A 91 6.42 -1.59 3.21
N ALA A 92 5.97 -0.35 3.33
CA ALA A 92 6.74 0.83 2.95
C ALA A 92 7.88 1.16 3.95
N ILE A 93 7.85 0.63 5.17
CA ILE A 93 8.81 0.98 6.24
C ILE A 93 10.27 0.67 5.85
N PRO A 94 10.62 -0.50 5.31
CA PRO A 94 11.98 -0.78 4.84
C PRO A 94 12.47 0.16 3.73
N HIS A 95 11.57 0.83 3.02
CA HIS A 95 11.91 1.67 1.88
C HIS A 95 12.02 3.15 2.25
N ASN A 96 11.15 3.62 3.15
CA ASN A 96 11.10 5.02 3.55
C ASN A 96 10.52 5.19 4.97
N PRO A 97 11.25 4.78 6.03
CA PRO A 97 10.71 4.77 7.39
C PRO A 97 10.38 6.19 7.88
N ALA A 98 11.18 7.19 7.51
CA ALA A 98 10.94 8.58 7.89
C ALA A 98 9.69 9.15 7.19
N GLY A 99 9.48 8.85 5.91
CA GLY A 99 8.30 9.27 5.15
C GLY A 99 7.02 8.64 5.68
N VAL A 100 7.05 7.35 6.03
CA VAL A 100 5.91 6.67 6.66
C VAL A 100 5.57 7.35 7.99
N LEU A 101 6.54 7.53 8.90
CA LEU A 101 6.29 8.18 10.20
C LEU A 101 5.81 9.63 10.09
N ALA A 102 6.13 10.32 9.00
CA ALA A 102 5.70 11.69 8.77
C ALA A 102 4.19 11.79 8.51
N ILE A 103 3.56 10.74 7.94
CA ILE A 103 2.13 10.72 7.66
C ILE A 103 1.29 10.12 8.81
N LEU A 104 1.91 9.38 9.74
CA LEU A 104 1.21 8.83 10.90
C LEU A 104 0.88 9.92 11.92
N LYS A 105 -0.36 9.92 12.41
CA LYS A 105 -0.84 10.86 13.41
C LYS A 105 -1.73 10.16 14.43
N ASP A 106 -1.57 10.51 15.71
CA ASP A 106 -2.33 9.89 16.80
C ASP A 106 -3.82 10.35 16.82
N ASP A 107 -4.18 11.42 16.11
CA ASP A 107 -5.55 11.92 15.97
C ASP A 107 -6.33 11.26 14.82
N LYS A 108 -5.70 10.33 14.10
CA LYS A 108 -6.28 9.58 13.00
C LYS A 108 -6.68 8.17 13.47
N PRO A 109 -7.86 7.67 13.08
CA PRO A 109 -8.33 6.36 13.53
C PRO A 109 -7.53 5.17 12.95
N LEU A 110 -6.87 5.35 11.80
CA LEU A 110 -6.23 4.23 11.06
C LEU A 110 -4.72 4.38 10.83
N LEU A 111 -4.22 5.61 10.63
CA LEU A 111 -2.79 5.85 10.42
C LEU A 111 -2.08 6.20 11.73
N THR A 112 -2.15 5.28 12.69
CA THR A 112 -1.44 5.39 13.97
C THR A 112 -0.12 4.63 13.94
N ILE A 113 0.79 4.96 14.87
CA ILE A 113 2.04 4.21 15.05
C ILE A 113 1.74 2.77 15.45
N GLU A 114 0.76 2.57 16.34
CA GLU A 114 0.36 1.27 16.87
C GLU A 114 -0.15 0.33 15.78
N GLN A 115 -0.89 0.84 14.80
CA GLN A 115 -1.44 0.02 13.72
C GLN A 115 -0.42 -0.27 12.62
N VAL A 116 0.36 0.73 12.19
CA VAL A 116 1.28 0.58 11.06
C VAL A 116 2.61 -0.06 11.46
N CYS A 117 3.11 0.22 12.67
CA CYS A 117 4.38 -0.36 13.12
C CYS A 117 4.24 -1.77 13.71
N ALA A 118 3.02 -2.28 13.83
CA ALA A 118 2.74 -3.64 14.29
C ALA A 118 2.73 -4.68 13.16
N PHE A 119 3.30 -4.35 11.99
CA PHE A 119 3.37 -5.23 10.82
C PHE A 119 1.99 -5.74 10.36
N ALA A 120 1.10 -4.83 9.97
CA ALA A 120 -0.03 -5.24 9.15
C ALA A 120 0.57 -5.76 7.82
N ASN A 121 0.43 -7.05 7.51
CA ASN A 121 0.84 -7.59 6.20
C ASN A 121 0.09 -8.90 5.93
N PHE A 122 0.07 -9.30 4.66
CA PHE A 122 -0.53 -10.56 4.20
C PHE A 122 0.52 -11.40 3.45
N PRO A 123 1.53 -11.94 4.16
CA PRO A 123 2.63 -12.67 3.54
C PRO A 123 2.19 -14.06 3.08
N GLU A 124 2.60 -14.47 1.88
CA GLU A 124 2.35 -15.83 1.37
C GLU A 124 3.28 -16.87 2.03
N THR A 125 4.43 -16.41 2.54
CA THR A 125 5.43 -17.26 3.17
C THR A 125 6.01 -16.67 4.45
N GLU A 126 6.42 -17.55 5.37
CA GLU A 126 7.17 -17.15 6.57
C GLU A 126 8.45 -16.37 6.21
N ALA A 127 9.10 -16.72 5.10
CA ALA A 127 10.31 -16.05 4.63
C ALA A 127 10.06 -14.58 4.27
N GLU A 128 8.93 -14.28 3.61
CA GLU A 128 8.53 -12.91 3.29
C GLU A 128 8.21 -12.11 4.56
N SER A 129 7.48 -12.72 5.50
CA SER A 129 7.15 -12.09 6.78
C SER A 129 8.42 -11.74 7.57
N ASN A 130 9.31 -12.72 7.75
CA ASN A 130 10.59 -12.53 8.45
C ASN A 130 11.46 -11.48 7.77
N LYS A 131 11.46 -11.44 6.43
CA LYS A 131 12.17 -10.42 5.67
C LYS A 131 11.63 -9.02 5.97
N LEU A 132 10.31 -8.84 5.95
CA LEU A 132 9.68 -7.55 6.29
C LEU A 132 10.06 -7.11 7.70
N TYR A 133 9.98 -8.01 8.69
CA TYR A 133 10.28 -7.68 10.08
C TYR A 133 11.72 -7.22 10.25
N VAL A 134 12.68 -8.01 9.74
CA VAL A 134 14.10 -7.73 9.86
C VAL A 134 14.48 -6.43 9.14
N ASP A 135 14.00 -6.23 7.91
CA ASP A 135 14.35 -5.04 7.14
C ASP A 135 13.71 -3.78 7.73
N SER A 136 12.45 -3.85 8.17
CA SER A 136 11.78 -2.72 8.81
C SER A 136 12.47 -2.30 10.11
N ILE A 137 12.81 -3.26 10.97
CA ILE A 137 13.51 -2.99 12.23
C ILE A 137 14.86 -2.33 11.96
N ARG A 138 15.64 -2.86 11.00
CA ARG A 138 16.96 -2.30 10.61
C ARG A 138 16.86 -0.86 10.13
N GLU A 139 15.89 -0.54 9.30
CA GLU A 139 15.70 0.82 8.79
C GLU A 139 15.13 1.75 9.87
N MET A 140 14.23 1.25 10.71
CA MET A 140 13.65 2.02 11.81
C MET A 140 14.69 2.39 12.87
N PHE A 141 15.67 1.53 13.15
CA PHE A 141 16.81 1.84 14.04
C PHE A 141 17.59 3.09 13.59
N LYS A 142 17.59 3.43 12.30
CA LYS A 142 18.28 4.61 11.76
C LYS A 142 17.49 5.89 12.00
N VAL A 143 16.21 5.82 12.33
CA VAL A 143 15.34 6.98 12.56
C VAL A 143 15.39 7.42 14.02
N ASN A 144 16.30 8.33 14.35
CA ASN A 144 16.50 8.84 15.71
C ASN A 144 15.51 9.96 16.10
N SER A 145 14.21 9.70 15.95
CA SER A 145 13.12 10.60 16.39
C SER A 145 12.28 9.93 17.48
N PRO A 146 11.51 10.69 18.29
CA PRO A 146 10.59 10.09 19.25
C PRO A 146 9.58 9.13 18.60
N LYS A 147 9.03 9.50 17.42
CA LYS A 147 8.16 8.62 16.63
C LYS A 147 8.87 7.35 16.18
N GLY A 148 10.12 7.46 15.72
CA GLY A 148 10.92 6.31 15.30
C GLY A 148 11.19 5.33 16.44
N LYS A 149 11.55 5.85 17.64
CA LYS A 149 11.72 5.03 18.84
C LYS A 149 10.44 4.34 19.28
N LYS A 150 9.30 5.05 19.22
CA LYS A 150 7.98 4.47 19.54
C LYS A 150 7.61 3.37 18.55
N CYS A 151 7.78 3.61 17.25
CA CYS A 151 7.52 2.62 16.20
C CYS A 151 8.39 1.37 16.36
N LEU A 152 9.69 1.54 16.63
CA LEU A 152 10.60 0.45 16.90
C LEU A 152 10.18 -0.39 18.13
N ALA A 153 9.71 0.27 19.19
CA ALA A 153 9.22 -0.43 20.37
C ALA A 153 7.97 -1.28 20.06
N VAL A 154 7.06 -0.77 19.23
CA VAL A 154 5.90 -1.54 18.74
C VAL A 154 6.35 -2.75 17.92
N MET A 155 7.28 -2.58 16.97
CA MET A 155 7.81 -3.68 16.16
C MET A 155 8.42 -4.80 17.01
N ILE A 156 9.24 -4.43 18.00
CA ILE A 156 9.88 -5.39 18.91
C ILE A 156 8.80 -6.13 19.70
N ALA A 157 7.83 -5.42 20.27
CA ALA A 157 6.74 -6.03 21.02
C ALA A 157 5.91 -6.99 20.15
N THR A 158 5.63 -6.63 18.88
CA THR A 158 4.94 -7.53 17.94
C THR A 158 5.73 -8.81 17.71
N VAL A 159 7.04 -8.72 17.46
CA VAL A 159 7.90 -9.90 17.25
C VAL A 159 8.02 -10.74 18.53
N GLU A 160 8.10 -10.13 19.70
CA GLU A 160 8.13 -10.86 20.98
C GLU A 160 6.88 -11.71 21.23
N HIS A 161 5.73 -11.27 20.72
CA HIS A 161 4.44 -11.96 20.88
C HIS A 161 4.01 -12.72 19.62
N SER A 162 4.89 -12.88 18.62
CA SER A 162 4.55 -13.57 17.38
C SER A 162 4.26 -15.05 17.65
N VAL A 163 3.22 -15.57 17.00
CA VAL A 163 2.92 -17.01 16.94
C VAL A 163 3.64 -17.63 15.74
N PRO A 164 3.75 -18.97 15.65
CA PRO A 164 4.24 -19.63 14.45
C PRO A 164 3.46 -19.16 13.22
N PHE A 165 4.16 -18.99 12.09
CA PHE A 165 3.56 -18.58 10.85
C PHE A 165 2.44 -19.54 10.42
N ASP A 166 1.28 -18.97 10.08
CA ASP A 166 0.15 -19.64 9.48
C ASP A 166 -0.36 -18.76 8.34
N LYS A 167 -0.46 -19.33 7.13
CA LYS A 167 -0.89 -18.60 5.93
C LYS A 167 -2.41 -18.45 5.83
N ASP A 168 -3.16 -19.21 6.63
CA ASP A 168 -4.61 -19.32 6.56
C ASP A 168 -5.33 -18.56 7.71
N ILE A 169 -4.56 -17.83 8.54
CA ILE A 169 -5.03 -16.96 9.63
C ILE A 169 -4.89 -15.50 9.19
#